data_AF-A0A6N8E9J8-F1
#
_entry.id   AF-A0A6N8E9J8-F1
#
_cell.length_a   1.000
_cell.length_b   1.000
_cell.length_c   1.000
_cell.angle_alpha   90.00
_cell.angle_beta   90.00
_cell.angle_gamma   90.00
#
_symmetry.space_group_name_H-M   'P 1'
#
loop_
_entity.id
_entity.type
_entity.pdbx_description
1 polymer ?
#
loop_
_entity_poly.entity_id
_entity_poly.type
_entity_poly.pdbx_seq_one_letter_code
_entity_poly.pdbx_strand_id
1 'polypeptide(L)'
;MTRLIVASLLWMTTFALSVQAQPPYTGSQQPQYQNAPGNDQGPGYPGSYQSYQSDQPGHAEHETYGEQEIMARVEGYFGQGAENLALAVQKVFREQGEPNGYIAGEELGAAIGIGLRYGRGVLSTRQTQDHPVFWQGPSIGLDLGVNVAKVFILIYRLPSEEYLFQRFPGVEGSLYFIGGVGVNYLQSGDTVIAPIRLGAGWRQGVSAGYMDFTKRVHYNPF
;
A
#
# COMPACT_ATOMS: atom_id res chain seq x y z
N MET A 1 -22.76 -69.53 -0.32
CA MET A 1 -22.24 -68.38 0.45
C MET A 1 -20.75 -68.24 0.12
N THR A 2 -20.39 -67.36 -0.81
CA THR A 2 -19.00 -67.19 -1.25
C THR A 2 -18.69 -65.70 -1.17
N ARG A 3 -17.85 -65.29 -0.21
CA ARG A 3 -17.46 -63.89 -0.03
C ARG A 3 -16.25 -63.57 -0.92
N LEU A 4 -16.42 -62.54 -1.75
CA LEU A 4 -15.36 -61.86 -2.50
C LEU A 4 -14.50 -61.03 -1.54
N ILE A 5 -13.17 -61.18 -1.61
CA ILE A 5 -12.21 -60.26 -1.00
C ILE A 5 -11.81 -59.29 -2.11
N VAL A 6 -12.26 -58.04 -1.99
CA VAL A 6 -11.80 -56.92 -2.82
C VAL A 6 -10.61 -56.30 -2.11
N ALA A 7 -9.41 -56.47 -2.67
CA ALA A 7 -8.23 -55.77 -2.25
C ALA A 7 -8.25 -54.36 -2.88
N SER A 8 -8.57 -53.35 -2.08
CA SER A 8 -8.50 -51.94 -2.49
C SER A 8 -7.05 -51.46 -2.36
N LEU A 9 -6.36 -51.26 -3.49
CA LEU A 9 -5.11 -50.50 -3.54
C LEU A 9 -5.43 -49.01 -3.40
N LEU A 10 -5.08 -48.41 -2.26
CA LEU A 10 -5.02 -46.97 -2.10
C LEU A 10 -3.73 -46.46 -2.74
N TRP A 11 -3.83 -45.64 -3.80
CA TRP A 11 -2.71 -44.83 -4.27
C TRP A 11 -2.77 -43.47 -3.58
N MET A 12 -1.73 -43.17 -2.80
CA MET A 12 -1.57 -41.92 -2.07
C MET A 12 -0.76 -40.96 -2.94
N THR A 13 -1.42 -40.06 -3.67
CA THR A 13 -0.77 -39.02 -4.47
C THR A 13 -0.41 -37.85 -3.58
N THR A 14 0.87 -37.76 -3.22
CA THR A 14 1.45 -36.59 -2.57
C THR A 14 1.61 -35.47 -3.60
N PHE A 15 0.78 -34.43 -3.54
CA PHE A 15 1.03 -33.19 -4.27
C PHE A 15 2.02 -32.34 -3.48
N ALA A 16 3.28 -32.32 -3.92
CA ALA A 16 4.23 -31.32 -3.47
C ALA A 16 3.88 -29.98 -4.12
N LEU A 17 3.46 -28.99 -3.31
CA LEU A 17 3.39 -27.59 -3.71
C LEU A 17 4.82 -27.08 -3.90
N SER A 18 5.32 -27.12 -5.14
CA SER A 18 6.50 -26.37 -5.51
C SER A 18 6.15 -24.88 -5.49
N VAL A 19 6.64 -24.16 -4.48
CA VAL A 19 6.68 -22.70 -4.49
C VAL A 19 7.65 -22.28 -5.59
N GLN A 20 7.13 -21.95 -6.78
CA GLN A 20 7.90 -21.27 -7.81
C GLN A 20 8.13 -19.83 -7.35
N ALA A 21 9.40 -19.49 -7.07
CA ALA A 21 9.82 -18.11 -6.92
C ALA A 21 9.54 -17.35 -8.22
N GLN A 22 8.78 -16.26 -8.14
CA GLN A 22 8.60 -15.35 -9.27
C GLN A 22 9.95 -14.64 -9.54
N PRO A 23 10.33 -14.45 -10.82
CA PRO A 23 11.55 -13.72 -11.15
C PRO A 23 11.44 -12.25 -10.68
N PRO A 24 12.57 -11.60 -10.34
CA PRO A 24 12.56 -10.18 -10.01
C PRO A 24 12.00 -9.38 -11.18
N TYR A 25 11.11 -8.42 -10.89
CA TYR A 25 10.63 -7.44 -11.86
C TYR A 25 11.83 -6.67 -12.43
N THR A 26 12.14 -6.92 -13.70
CA THR A 26 13.09 -6.11 -14.48
C THR A 26 12.39 -4.80 -14.83
N GLY A 27 12.92 -3.70 -14.29
CA GLY A 27 12.39 -2.35 -14.49
C GLY A 27 12.26 -1.98 -15.97
N SER A 28 11.13 -1.37 -16.30
CA SER A 28 10.88 -0.68 -17.55
C SER A 28 11.83 0.52 -17.69
N GLN A 29 12.58 0.55 -18.78
CA GLN A 29 13.48 1.64 -19.18
C GLN A 29 12.68 2.93 -19.36
N GLN A 30 13.04 3.99 -18.64
CA GLN A 30 12.56 5.35 -18.89
C GLN A 30 13.19 5.87 -20.20
N PRO A 31 12.44 6.57 -21.08
CA PRO A 31 13.03 7.20 -22.25
C PRO A 31 13.92 8.38 -21.83
N GLN A 32 15.19 8.34 -22.22
CA GLN A 32 16.11 9.48 -22.13
C GLN A 32 15.68 10.57 -23.11
N TYR A 33 15.26 11.73 -22.60
CA TYR A 33 15.16 12.93 -23.42
C TYR A 33 16.56 13.52 -23.62
N GLN A 34 17.10 13.32 -24.82
CA GLN A 34 18.34 13.92 -25.30
C GLN A 34 18.10 15.42 -25.57
N ASN A 35 18.66 16.30 -24.73
CA ASN A 35 18.68 17.74 -25.00
C ASN A 35 19.66 18.04 -26.14
N ALA A 36 19.16 18.61 -27.23
CA ALA A 36 19.97 19.15 -28.32
C ALA A 36 20.28 20.65 -28.07
N PRO A 37 21.50 21.14 -28.34
CA PRO A 37 21.79 22.56 -28.24
C PRO A 37 21.36 23.27 -29.53
N GLY A 38 20.27 24.04 -29.45
CA GLY A 38 19.90 25.04 -30.46
C GLY A 38 20.12 26.43 -29.87
N ASN A 39 21.11 27.15 -30.38
CA ASN A 39 21.41 28.52 -29.98
C ASN A 39 21.41 29.37 -31.26
N ASP A 40 20.34 30.14 -31.48
CA ASP A 40 20.34 31.25 -32.43
C ASP A 40 19.49 32.41 -31.87
N GLN A 41 20.11 33.58 -31.91
CA GLN A 41 19.79 34.79 -31.16
C GLN A 41 18.74 35.64 -31.89
N GLY A 42 17.77 36.19 -31.15
CA GLY A 42 16.83 37.23 -31.62
C GLY A 42 16.79 38.42 -30.65
N PRO A 43 16.64 39.67 -31.12
CA PRO A 43 16.96 40.87 -30.33
C PRO A 43 15.82 41.37 -29.42
N GLY A 44 16.17 41.55 -28.13
CA GLY A 44 15.85 42.65 -27.21
C GLY A 44 14.44 43.26 -27.11
N TYR A 45 13.81 43.07 -25.94
CA TYR A 45 12.94 44.07 -25.27
C TYR A 45 13.11 43.98 -23.73
N PRO A 46 13.13 45.10 -22.97
CA PRO A 46 13.32 45.07 -21.53
C PRO A 46 11.97 45.02 -20.77
N GLY A 47 11.89 44.16 -19.76
CA GLY A 47 10.75 44.09 -18.84
C GLY A 47 11.06 43.18 -17.66
N SER A 48 11.82 43.69 -16.69
CA SER A 48 12.16 42.98 -15.45
C SER A 48 11.01 43.05 -14.46
N TYR A 49 10.27 41.95 -14.29
CA TYR A 49 9.58 41.67 -13.03
C TYR A 49 10.53 40.85 -12.16
N GLN A 50 11.21 41.52 -11.24
CA GLN A 50 12.04 40.89 -10.23
C GLN A 50 11.09 40.34 -9.16
N SER A 51 10.73 39.05 -9.27
CA SER A 51 10.12 38.33 -8.17
C SER A 51 11.17 38.14 -7.07
N TYR A 52 10.96 38.76 -5.92
CA TYR A 52 11.74 38.50 -4.72
C TYR A 52 11.45 37.07 -4.27
N GLN A 53 12.36 36.16 -4.60
CA GLN A 53 12.38 34.81 -4.03
C GLN A 53 12.94 34.95 -2.62
N SER A 54 12.05 35.01 -1.64
CA SER A 54 12.41 34.97 -0.22
C SER A 54 13.02 33.61 0.09
N ASP A 55 14.32 33.61 0.32
CA ASP A 55 15.12 32.47 0.76
C ASP A 55 14.77 32.15 2.22
N GLN A 56 13.77 31.31 2.41
CA GLN A 56 13.37 30.76 3.70
C GLN A 56 14.02 29.36 3.80
N PRO A 57 14.71 29.01 4.90
CA PRO A 57 15.45 27.75 5.01
C PRO A 57 14.51 26.57 4.73
N GLY A 58 14.76 25.90 3.61
CA GLY A 58 13.87 24.91 3.03
C GLY A 58 13.62 23.74 3.97
N HIS A 59 12.38 23.61 4.44
CA HIS A 59 11.81 22.28 4.53
C HIS A 59 11.86 21.75 3.11
N ALA A 60 12.63 20.69 2.86
CA ALA A 60 12.52 19.98 1.58
C ALA A 60 11.03 19.65 1.41
N GLU A 61 10.35 20.35 0.51
CA GLU A 61 8.97 20.02 0.20
C GLU A 61 9.02 18.59 -0.34
N HIS A 62 8.48 17.65 0.44
CA HIS A 62 8.39 16.28 -0.03
C HIS A 62 7.45 16.30 -1.22
N GLU A 63 7.96 15.95 -2.40
CA GLU A 63 7.11 15.80 -3.57
C GLU A 63 5.96 14.83 -3.26
N THR A 64 4.75 15.24 -3.61
CA THR A 64 3.50 14.53 -3.34
C THR A 64 2.95 13.89 -4.61
N TYR A 65 2.16 12.83 -4.43
CA TYR A 65 1.42 12.16 -5.50
C TYR A 65 0.05 12.78 -5.70
N GLY A 66 -0.22 13.26 -6.90
CA GLY A 66 -1.52 13.82 -7.26
C GLY A 66 -2.62 12.76 -7.27
N GLU A 67 -3.87 13.20 -7.19
CA GLU A 67 -5.03 12.30 -7.11
C GLU A 67 -5.13 11.37 -8.32
N GLN A 68 -5.03 11.90 -9.54
CA GLN A 68 -5.15 11.12 -10.77
C GLN A 68 -4.02 10.07 -10.90
N GLU A 69 -2.84 10.40 -10.37
CA GLU A 69 -1.71 9.48 -10.34
C GLU A 69 -1.96 8.33 -9.38
N ILE A 70 -2.42 8.61 -8.14
CA ILE A 70 -2.78 7.55 -7.19
C ILE A 70 -3.93 6.71 -7.72
N MET A 71 -4.93 7.32 -8.33
CA MET A 71 -6.04 6.62 -8.99
C MET A 71 -5.53 5.60 -10.01
N ALA A 72 -4.64 6.01 -10.92
CA ALA A 72 -4.05 5.11 -11.91
C ALA A 72 -3.23 3.97 -11.26
N ARG A 73 -2.48 4.25 -10.19
CA ARG A 73 -1.72 3.22 -9.45
C ARG A 73 -2.65 2.22 -8.76
N VAL A 74 -3.73 2.70 -8.14
CA VAL A 74 -4.75 1.89 -7.49
C VAL A 74 -5.47 1.01 -8.52
N GLU A 75 -5.90 1.57 -9.64
CA GLU A 75 -6.52 0.81 -10.75
C GLU A 75 -5.58 -0.25 -11.31
N GLY A 76 -4.31 0.09 -11.56
CA GLY A 76 -3.30 -0.87 -12.01
C GLY A 76 -3.05 -2.00 -11.00
N TYR A 77 -3.09 -1.69 -9.71
CA TYR A 77 -2.86 -2.67 -8.65
C TYR A 77 -4.05 -3.62 -8.41
N PHE A 78 -5.27 -3.07 -8.34
CA PHE A 78 -6.48 -3.86 -8.08
C PHE A 78 -7.09 -4.49 -9.33
N GLY A 79 -6.91 -3.88 -10.50
CA GLY A 79 -7.46 -4.34 -11.78
C GLY A 79 -8.91 -3.90 -12.03
N GLN A 80 -9.59 -4.58 -12.96
CA GLN A 80 -10.99 -4.32 -13.31
C GLN A 80 -11.90 -4.60 -12.10
N GLY A 81 -12.54 -3.56 -11.55
CA GLY A 81 -13.31 -3.60 -10.30
C GLY A 81 -13.09 -2.41 -9.36
N ALA A 82 -12.25 -1.45 -9.75
CA ALA A 82 -11.86 -0.30 -8.94
C ALA A 82 -12.84 0.89 -8.92
N GLU A 83 -14.03 0.77 -9.51
CA GLU A 83 -15.00 1.88 -9.52
C GLU A 83 -15.36 2.36 -8.10
N ASN A 84 -15.52 1.42 -7.16
CA ASN A 84 -15.74 1.76 -5.75
C ASN A 84 -14.46 2.18 -5.01
N LEU A 85 -13.28 1.79 -5.51
CA LEU A 85 -11.99 2.25 -4.99
C LEU A 85 -11.79 3.74 -5.29
N ALA A 86 -12.26 4.22 -6.44
CA ALA A 86 -12.20 5.63 -6.82
C ALA A 86 -12.82 6.55 -5.77
N LEU A 87 -14.04 6.22 -5.34
CA LEU A 87 -14.78 7.00 -4.34
C LEU A 87 -14.09 7.00 -2.97
N ALA A 88 -13.50 5.86 -2.60
CA ALA A 88 -12.72 5.75 -1.37
C ALA A 88 -11.46 6.63 -1.43
N VAL A 89 -10.69 6.55 -2.51
CA VAL A 89 -9.47 7.36 -2.72
C VAL A 89 -9.83 8.84 -2.75
N GLN A 90 -10.83 9.26 -3.52
CA GLN A 90 -11.32 10.65 -3.56
C GLN A 90 -11.68 11.18 -2.18
N LYS A 91 -12.35 10.36 -1.35
CA LYS A 91 -12.65 10.76 0.03
C LYS A 91 -11.38 10.92 0.87
N VAL A 92 -10.42 9.99 0.79
CA VAL A 92 -9.16 10.12 1.52
C VAL A 92 -8.39 11.37 1.07
N PHE A 93 -8.35 11.66 -0.23
CA PHE A 93 -7.72 12.86 -0.78
C PHE A 93 -8.38 14.14 -0.26
N ARG A 94 -9.71 14.18 -0.20
CA ARG A 94 -10.43 15.32 0.38
C ARG A 94 -10.12 15.52 1.87
N GLU A 95 -9.81 14.45 2.59
CA GLU A 95 -9.54 14.48 4.04
C GLU A 95 -8.07 14.75 4.38
N GLN A 96 -7.13 14.27 3.58
CA GLN A 96 -5.70 14.28 3.89
C GLN A 96 -4.84 15.06 2.88
N GLY A 97 -5.41 15.47 1.75
CA GLY A 97 -4.67 16.08 0.65
C GLY A 97 -3.91 15.04 -0.17
N GLU A 98 -2.71 15.40 -0.59
CA GLU A 98 -1.85 14.54 -1.41
C GLU A 98 -0.85 13.75 -0.54
N PRO A 99 -0.71 12.42 -0.76
CA PRO A 99 0.28 11.62 -0.05
C PRO A 99 1.69 11.85 -0.60
N ASN A 100 2.71 11.63 0.22
CA ASN A 100 4.13 11.66 -0.19
C ASN A 100 4.76 10.24 -0.25
N GLY A 101 3.96 9.21 -0.02
CA GLY A 101 4.33 7.81 -0.20
C GLY A 101 3.10 6.90 -0.32
N TYR A 102 3.29 5.69 -0.84
CA TYR A 102 2.27 4.65 -0.79
C TYR A 102 2.89 3.25 -0.75
N ILE A 103 2.10 2.27 -0.33
CA ILE A 103 2.45 0.84 -0.33
C ILE A 103 1.41 0.07 -1.13
N ALA A 104 1.86 -0.72 -2.10
CA ALA A 104 1.04 -1.72 -2.75
C ALA A 104 1.42 -3.11 -2.22
N GLY A 105 0.47 -3.88 -1.68
CA GLY A 105 0.79 -5.15 -1.04
C GLY A 105 -0.39 -6.01 -0.64
N GLU A 106 -0.09 -7.15 -0.03
CA GLU A 106 -1.06 -8.16 0.37
C GLU A 106 -1.03 -8.36 1.88
N GLU A 107 -2.18 -8.66 2.45
CA GLU A 107 -2.33 -8.99 3.87
C GLU A 107 -2.94 -10.37 4.03
N LEU A 108 -2.30 -11.17 4.88
CA LEU A 108 -2.79 -12.40 5.43
C LEU A 108 -3.33 -12.12 6.84
N GLY A 109 -4.63 -12.28 7.03
CA GLY A 109 -5.28 -12.24 8.34
C GLY A 109 -5.69 -13.63 8.80
N ALA A 110 -5.54 -13.90 10.09
CA ALA A 110 -6.17 -15.06 10.73
C ALA A 110 -6.86 -14.59 12.02
N ALA A 111 -8.14 -14.88 12.18
CA ALA A 111 -8.93 -14.42 13.34
C ALA A 111 -9.83 -15.51 13.93
N ILE A 112 -9.97 -15.47 15.25
CA ILE A 112 -10.98 -16.19 16.05
C ILE A 112 -11.56 -15.20 17.07
N GLY A 113 -12.36 -14.24 16.60
CA GLY A 113 -12.76 -13.06 17.38
C GLY A 113 -11.63 -12.03 17.41
N ILE A 114 -10.52 -12.36 18.08
CA ILE A 114 -9.26 -11.61 18.04
C ILE A 114 -8.28 -12.42 17.20
N GLY A 115 -7.53 -11.72 16.36
CA GLY A 115 -6.62 -12.30 15.40
C GLY A 115 -5.34 -11.51 15.23
N LEU A 116 -4.53 -12.00 14.32
CA LEU A 116 -3.35 -11.30 13.84
C LEU A 116 -3.49 -11.06 12.34
N ARG A 117 -2.85 -10.01 11.88
CA ARG A 117 -2.60 -9.75 10.46
C ARG A 117 -1.11 -9.64 10.23
N TYR A 118 -0.69 -10.12 9.07
CA TYR A 118 0.66 -9.97 8.54
C TYR A 118 0.54 -9.54 7.10
N GLY A 119 1.26 -8.51 6.71
CA GLY A 119 1.30 -8.07 5.34
C GLY A 119 2.69 -7.80 4.84
N ARG A 120 2.79 -7.76 3.52
CA ARG A 120 4.01 -7.48 2.77
C ARG A 120 3.65 -6.65 1.55
N GLY A 121 4.53 -5.73 1.18
CA GLY A 121 4.32 -4.87 0.03
C GLY A 121 5.60 -4.18 -0.38
N VAL A 122 5.45 -3.25 -1.32
CA VAL A 122 6.53 -2.39 -1.78
C VAL A 122 6.19 -0.96 -1.38
N LEU A 123 7.09 -0.31 -0.63
CA LEU A 123 7.02 1.11 -0.36
C LEU A 123 7.56 1.87 -1.56
N SER A 124 6.81 2.87 -2.01
CA SER A 124 7.22 3.82 -3.03
C SER A 124 7.13 5.24 -2.47
N THR A 125 8.20 6.01 -2.61
CA THR A 125 8.22 7.45 -2.35
C THR A 125 8.85 8.18 -3.53
N ARG A 126 8.72 9.51 -3.59
CA ARG A 126 9.30 10.30 -4.70
C ARG A 126 10.81 10.44 -4.63
N GLN A 127 11.39 10.32 -3.44
CA GLN A 127 12.78 10.65 -3.19
C GLN A 127 13.72 9.44 -3.26
N THR A 128 13.17 8.23 -3.24
CA THR A 128 13.92 7.00 -2.96
C THR A 128 13.49 5.87 -3.88
N GLN A 129 14.32 4.83 -3.93
CA GLN A 129 14.00 3.62 -4.66
C GLN A 129 12.97 2.77 -3.91
N ASP A 130 12.08 2.17 -4.68
CA ASP A 130 11.12 1.17 -4.21
C ASP A 130 11.82 0.04 -3.43
N HIS A 131 11.28 -0.31 -2.26
CA HIS A 131 11.84 -1.38 -1.43
C HIS A 131 10.75 -2.15 -0.65
N PRO A 132 11.03 -3.41 -0.25
CA PRO A 132 10.05 -4.21 0.46
C PRO A 132 9.77 -3.68 1.86
N VAL A 133 8.50 -3.69 2.23
CA VAL A 133 8.01 -3.37 3.58
C VAL A 133 7.10 -4.48 4.07
N PHE A 134 7.18 -4.76 5.37
CA PHE A 134 6.34 -5.73 6.05
C PHE A 134 5.57 -5.02 7.15
N TRP A 135 4.42 -5.58 7.53
CA TRP A 135 3.71 -5.09 8.69
C TRP A 135 2.93 -6.19 9.39
N GLN A 136 2.66 -5.95 10.66
CA GLN A 136 1.88 -6.85 11.48
C GLN A 136 1.03 -6.09 12.47
N GLY A 137 -0.04 -6.72 12.95
CA GLY A 137 -0.84 -6.12 14.00
C GLY A 137 -2.02 -6.98 14.44
N PRO A 138 -2.66 -6.59 15.55
CA PRO A 138 -3.94 -7.13 15.94
C PRO A 138 -5.00 -6.96 14.85
N SER A 139 -5.86 -7.96 14.70
CA SER A 139 -7.05 -7.90 13.85
C SER A 139 -8.28 -8.34 14.63
N ILE A 140 -9.45 -7.79 14.29
CA ILE A 140 -10.74 -8.25 14.81
C ILE A 140 -11.55 -8.78 13.64
N GLY A 141 -11.84 -10.08 13.67
CA GLY A 141 -12.63 -10.77 12.67
C GLY A 141 -13.71 -11.62 13.32
N LEU A 142 -14.91 -11.60 12.75
CA LEU A 142 -16.08 -12.28 13.34
C LEU A 142 -16.20 -13.74 12.94
N ASP A 143 -15.46 -14.13 11.92
CA ASP A 143 -15.42 -15.49 11.42
C ASP A 143 -14.09 -16.16 11.80
N LEU A 144 -14.16 -17.45 12.12
CA LEU A 144 -13.00 -18.31 12.20
C LEU A 144 -12.44 -18.49 10.79
N GLY A 145 -11.24 -18.00 10.51
CA GLY A 145 -10.67 -18.22 9.18
C GLY A 145 -9.37 -17.49 8.89
N VAL A 146 -8.76 -17.93 7.80
CA VAL A 146 -7.61 -17.30 7.15
C VAL A 146 -8.10 -16.55 5.93
N ASN A 147 -7.69 -15.30 5.78
CA ASN A 147 -8.06 -14.45 4.66
C ASN A 147 -6.80 -13.82 4.04
N VAL A 148 -6.77 -13.72 2.71
CA VAL A 148 -5.77 -12.96 1.97
C VAL A 148 -6.47 -11.85 1.20
N ALA A 149 -6.01 -10.62 1.37
CA ALA A 149 -6.56 -9.46 0.69
C ALA A 149 -5.45 -8.58 0.10
N LYS A 150 -5.74 -7.97 -1.06
CA LYS A 150 -4.95 -6.85 -1.57
C LYS A 150 -5.22 -5.61 -0.72
N VAL A 151 -4.17 -4.86 -0.43
CA VAL A 151 -4.23 -3.57 0.27
C VAL A 151 -3.38 -2.54 -0.47
N PHE A 152 -3.89 -1.31 -0.50
CA PHE A 152 -3.13 -0.16 -0.96
C PHE A 152 -3.12 0.87 0.14
N ILE A 153 -1.94 1.28 0.59
CA ILE A 153 -1.76 2.13 1.76
C ILE A 153 -1.26 3.49 1.29
N LEU A 154 -1.99 4.55 1.58
CA LEU A 154 -1.51 5.91 1.34
C LEU A 154 -0.80 6.43 2.59
N ILE A 155 0.33 7.11 2.41
CA ILE A 155 1.15 7.66 3.49
C ILE A 155 1.30 9.17 3.27
N TYR A 156 0.95 9.93 4.31
CA TYR A 156 0.93 11.37 4.30
C TYR A 156 1.97 11.91 5.27
N ARG A 157 2.67 12.98 4.86
CA ARG A 157 3.63 13.69 5.71
C ARG A 157 4.65 12.73 6.33
N LEU A 158 5.14 11.76 5.56
CA LEU A 158 6.23 10.87 5.95
C LEU A 158 7.55 11.65 5.90
N PRO A 159 8.23 11.89 7.03
CA PRO A 159 9.46 12.71 7.05
C PRO A 159 10.68 11.97 6.51
N SER A 160 10.70 10.63 6.61
CA SER A 160 11.71 9.76 6.02
C SER A 160 11.19 8.33 5.95
N GLU A 161 11.78 7.49 5.10
CA GLU A 161 11.44 6.07 5.05
C GLU A 161 11.72 5.38 6.39
N GLU A 162 12.81 5.76 7.08
CA GLU A 162 13.13 5.30 8.42
C GLU A 162 11.99 5.51 9.41
N TYR A 163 11.27 6.64 9.30
CA TYR A 163 10.15 6.95 10.18
C TYR A 163 8.94 6.02 9.96
N LEU A 164 8.85 5.33 8.82
CA LEU A 164 7.80 4.35 8.61
C LEU A 164 7.99 3.13 9.52
N PHE A 165 9.22 2.74 9.83
CA PHE A 165 9.51 1.46 10.49
C PHE A 165 9.32 1.51 12.00
N GLN A 166 8.07 1.65 12.41
CA GLN A 166 7.61 1.70 13.79
C GLN A 166 6.14 1.28 13.87
N ARG A 167 5.60 1.35 15.10
CA ARG A 167 4.20 1.12 15.38
C ARG A 167 3.37 2.40 15.15
N PHE A 168 2.35 2.28 14.30
CA PHE A 168 1.34 3.30 14.08
C PHE A 168 0.03 2.90 14.75
N PRO A 169 -0.38 3.58 15.83
CA PRO A 169 -1.68 3.33 16.46
C PRO A 169 -2.82 3.78 15.56
N GLY A 170 -3.95 3.08 15.68
CA GLY A 170 -5.18 3.39 14.96
C GLY A 170 -5.88 4.62 15.52
N VAL A 171 -6.42 5.43 14.62
CA VAL A 171 -7.25 6.58 14.95
C VAL A 171 -8.65 6.08 15.27
N GLU A 172 -9.14 6.41 16.47
CA GLU A 172 -10.46 6.03 16.93
C GLU A 172 -11.56 6.55 15.98
N GLY A 173 -12.53 5.69 15.66
CA GLY A 173 -13.67 6.06 14.81
C GLY A 173 -13.33 6.32 13.33
N SER A 174 -12.10 6.09 12.90
CA SER A 174 -11.66 6.36 11.50
C SER A 174 -12.11 5.32 10.47
N LEU A 175 -12.69 4.20 10.92
CA LEU A 175 -13.13 3.15 10.02
C LEU A 175 -14.40 3.55 9.27
N TYR A 176 -14.36 3.51 7.95
CA TYR A 176 -15.54 3.67 7.11
C TYR A 176 -15.49 2.77 5.86
N PHE A 177 -16.65 2.57 5.25
CA PHE A 177 -16.82 1.74 4.05
C PHE A 177 -17.55 2.49 2.94
N ILE A 178 -17.07 2.36 1.71
CA ILE A 178 -17.69 2.93 0.50
C ILE A 178 -17.67 1.87 -0.60
N GLY A 179 -18.84 1.44 -1.06
CA GLY A 179 -18.95 0.50 -2.18
C GLY A 179 -18.19 -0.82 -1.98
N GLY A 180 -18.08 -1.33 -0.75
CA GLY A 180 -17.30 -2.54 -0.45
C GLY A 180 -15.79 -2.31 -0.33
N VAL A 181 -15.34 -1.06 -0.21
CA VAL A 181 -13.96 -0.69 0.10
C VAL A 181 -13.91 -0.17 1.53
N GLY A 182 -13.03 -0.75 2.34
CA GLY A 182 -12.79 -0.33 3.72
C GLY A 182 -11.55 0.56 3.82
N VAL A 183 -11.67 1.64 4.58
CA VAL A 183 -10.56 2.54 4.92
C VAL A 183 -10.52 2.73 6.44
N ASN A 184 -9.33 2.74 7.01
CA ASN A 184 -9.08 3.15 8.38
C ASN A 184 -7.84 4.06 8.43
N TYR A 185 -7.69 4.86 9.49
CA TYR A 185 -6.49 5.67 9.68
C TYR A 185 -5.65 5.17 10.84
N LEU A 186 -4.33 5.30 10.67
CA LEU A 186 -3.34 5.17 11.73
C LEU A 186 -2.50 6.45 11.75
N GLN A 187 -1.98 6.83 12.91
CA GLN A 187 -1.26 8.09 13.03
C GLN A 187 -0.15 8.02 14.08
N SER A 188 1.01 8.56 13.73
CA SER A 188 2.11 8.85 14.66
C SER A 188 2.67 10.23 14.34
N GLY A 189 2.65 11.14 15.32
CA GLY A 189 2.91 12.56 15.07
C GLY A 189 2.00 13.11 13.96
N ASP A 190 2.60 13.76 12.97
CA ASP A 190 1.88 14.30 11.83
C ASP A 190 1.66 13.29 10.69
N THR A 191 2.38 12.15 10.71
CA THR A 191 2.30 11.13 9.67
C THR A 191 1.00 10.35 9.81
N VAL A 192 0.21 10.34 8.73
CA VAL A 192 -1.04 9.55 8.63
C VAL A 192 -0.86 8.44 7.63
N ILE A 193 -1.35 7.25 8.00
CA ILE A 193 -1.37 6.06 7.17
C ILE A 193 -2.82 5.67 6.94
N ALA A 194 -3.18 5.48 5.67
CA ALA A 194 -4.53 5.13 5.24
C ALA A 194 -4.54 3.82 4.46
N PRO A 195 -4.68 2.66 5.12
CA PRO A 195 -4.86 1.40 4.44
C PRO A 195 -6.24 1.30 3.78
N ILE A 196 -6.26 1.01 2.48
CA ILE A 196 -7.45 0.85 1.64
C ILE A 196 -7.56 -0.61 1.21
N ARG A 197 -8.69 -1.25 1.53
CA ARG A 197 -8.91 -2.68 1.31
C ARG A 197 -10.16 -2.94 0.50
N LEU A 198 -10.08 -3.84 -0.48
CA LEU A 198 -11.21 -4.25 -1.29
C LEU A 198 -11.80 -5.58 -0.78
N GLY A 199 -13.10 -5.60 -0.48
CA GLY A 199 -13.79 -6.82 -0.06
C GLY A 199 -15.04 -6.54 0.77
N ALA A 200 -16.09 -7.33 0.55
CA ALA A 200 -17.42 -7.15 1.14
C ALA A 200 -17.43 -7.30 2.67
N GLY A 201 -17.15 -6.20 3.37
CA GLY A 201 -17.59 -5.93 4.74
C GLY A 201 -16.61 -6.27 5.85
N TRP A 202 -17.02 -5.87 7.06
CA TRP A 202 -16.55 -6.20 8.42
C TRP A 202 -16.02 -7.64 8.66
N ARG A 203 -16.25 -8.58 7.74
CA ARG A 203 -15.72 -9.95 7.76
C ARG A 203 -14.21 -10.01 7.47
N GLN A 204 -13.69 -9.05 6.71
CA GLN A 204 -12.26 -8.94 6.48
C GLN A 204 -11.63 -8.20 7.65
N GLY A 205 -11.18 -8.97 8.64
CA GLY A 205 -10.60 -8.49 9.90
C GLY A 205 -10.11 -7.04 9.89
N VAL A 206 -10.79 -6.17 10.63
CA VAL A 206 -10.40 -4.76 10.75
C VAL A 206 -9.14 -4.66 11.60
N SER A 207 -8.18 -3.81 11.22
CA SER A 207 -7.07 -3.48 12.10
C SER A 207 -7.61 -2.73 13.31
N ALA A 208 -7.50 -3.33 14.49
CA ALA A 208 -7.90 -2.70 15.74
C ALA A 208 -6.66 -2.48 16.59
N GLY A 209 -6.33 -1.24 16.91
CA GLY A 209 -5.21 -0.93 17.79
C GLY A 209 -4.01 -0.35 17.04
N TYR A 210 -3.24 -1.15 16.29
CA TYR A 210 -2.03 -0.65 15.60
C TYR A 210 -1.63 -1.48 14.38
N MET A 211 -0.75 -0.92 13.55
CA MET A 211 0.11 -1.67 12.62
C MET A 211 1.58 -1.33 12.90
N ASP A 212 2.40 -2.36 13.03
CA ASP A 212 3.84 -2.26 13.23
C ASP A 212 4.56 -2.58 11.92
N PHE A 213 5.27 -1.59 11.37
CA PHE A 213 5.94 -1.70 10.06
C PHE A 213 7.43 -2.00 10.24
N THR A 214 7.97 -2.88 9.40
CA THR A 214 9.37 -3.34 9.51
C THR A 214 10.07 -3.47 8.15
N LYS A 215 11.40 -3.29 8.15
CA LYS A 215 12.27 -3.48 6.98
C LYS A 215 12.42 -4.95 6.57
N ARG A 216 12.20 -5.87 7.50
CA ARG A 216 12.35 -7.32 7.33
C ARG A 216 11.15 -8.02 7.93
N VAL A 217 10.83 -9.21 7.42
CA VAL A 217 9.77 -10.05 7.98
C VAL A 217 10.00 -10.21 9.48
N HIS A 218 8.99 -9.86 10.26
CA HIS A 218 9.01 -9.96 11.71
C HIS A 218 7.76 -10.72 12.16
N TYR A 219 7.96 -11.93 12.70
CA TYR A 219 6.86 -12.84 13.05
C TYR A 219 6.25 -12.56 14.43
N ASN A 220 6.90 -11.76 15.27
CA ASN A 220 6.39 -11.37 16.58
C ASN A 220 5.75 -9.97 16.49
N PRO A 221 4.43 -9.81 16.72
CA PRO A 221 3.76 -8.51 16.56
C PRO A 221 3.87 -7.57 17.78
N PHE A 222 4.58 -7.97 18.84
CA PHE A 222 4.72 -7.22 20.09
C PHE A 222 6.09 -6.60 20.29
#